data_AF-A0A842SRN7-F1
#
_entry.id   AF-A0A842SRN7-F1
#
_cell.length_a   1.000
_cell.length_b   1.000
_cell.length_c   1.000
_cell.angle_alpha   90.00
_cell.angle_beta   90.00
_cell.angle_gamma   90.00
#
_symmetry.space_group_name_H-M   'P 1'
#
loop_
_entity.id
_entity.type
_entity.pdbx_description
1 polymer ?
#
loop_
_entity_poly.entity_id
_entity_poly.type
_entity_poly.pdbx_seq_one_letter_code
_entity_poly.pdbx_strand_id
1 'polypeptide(L)'
;MDLQDPTWSTFTDTNSMDPVFDKEANTVRIKVPPESLQVGDIISYRRNDDIIIHRIVHVDHDEQGLYFILKGDNNPTSDPGKVRPSQVLGKIVAILY
;
A
#
# COMPACT_ATOMS: atom_id res chain seq x y z
N MET A 1 14.34 2.43 -17.99
CA MET A 1 13.12 2.23 -17.18
C MET A 1 12.92 3.53 -16.43
N ASP A 2 12.05 4.39 -16.96
CA ASP A 2 11.92 5.78 -16.53
C ASP A 2 10.92 5.83 -15.36
N LEU A 3 11.41 6.09 -14.16
CA LEU A 3 10.60 6.13 -12.94
C LEU A 3 9.95 7.51 -12.87
N GLN A 4 8.68 7.61 -13.25
CA GLN A 4 7.93 8.86 -13.13
C GLN A 4 7.61 9.16 -11.65
N ASP A 5 8.15 10.27 -11.15
CA ASP A 5 7.87 10.92 -9.85
C ASP A 5 8.05 10.06 -8.57
N PRO A 6 9.24 9.48 -8.32
CA PRO A 6 9.51 8.82 -7.05
C PRO A 6 9.42 9.84 -5.90
N THR A 7 8.44 9.65 -5.02
CA THR A 7 8.23 10.52 -3.86
C THR A 7 8.74 9.81 -2.60
N TRP A 8 9.72 10.42 -1.93
CA TRP A 8 10.22 9.98 -0.62
C TRP A 8 9.13 10.11 0.45
N SER A 9 9.00 9.14 1.34
CA SER A 9 8.06 9.22 2.46
C SER A 9 8.63 8.51 3.69
N THR A 10 8.56 9.18 4.84
CA THR A 10 8.86 8.64 6.16
C THR A 10 7.56 8.11 6.77
N PHE A 11 7.58 6.88 7.30
CA PHE A 11 6.39 6.22 7.85
C PHE A 11 6.37 6.29 9.38
N THR A 12 5.19 6.35 9.96
CA THR A 12 5.02 6.11 11.40
C THR A 12 5.22 4.62 11.67
N ASP A 13 6.28 4.30 12.39
CA ASP A 13 6.64 2.95 12.74
C ASP A 13 5.59 2.33 13.68
N THR A 14 4.90 1.32 13.18
CA THR A 14 3.90 0.54 13.94
C THR A 14 4.24 -0.95 13.96
N ASN A 15 5.41 -1.35 13.45
CA ASN A 15 5.80 -2.75 13.20
C ASN A 15 4.79 -3.55 12.35
N SER A 16 3.86 -2.89 11.64
CA SER A 16 2.77 -3.56 10.93
C SER A 16 3.21 -4.32 9.70
N MET A 17 4.37 -3.95 9.13
CA MET A 17 4.94 -4.56 7.94
C MET A 17 6.12 -5.48 8.25
N ASP A 18 6.40 -5.78 9.52
CA ASP A 18 7.41 -6.78 9.87
C ASP A 18 7.03 -8.17 9.33
N PRO A 19 7.99 -8.99 8.88
CA PRO A 19 9.43 -8.72 8.77
C PRO A 19 9.84 -8.10 7.41
N VAL A 20 8.90 -7.56 6.63
CA VAL A 20 9.17 -7.10 5.25
C VAL A 20 9.99 -5.82 5.22
N PHE A 21 9.70 -4.87 6.09
CA PHE A 21 10.55 -3.71 6.35
C PHE A 21 10.19 -3.07 7.69
N ASP A 22 11.16 -2.38 8.27
CA ASP A 22 11.02 -1.61 9.51
C ASP A 22 11.31 -0.12 9.28
N LYS A 23 11.40 0.65 10.37
CA LYS A 23 11.68 2.09 10.35
C LYS A 23 13.00 2.50 9.69
N GLU A 24 13.96 1.58 9.54
CA GLU A 24 15.27 1.87 8.97
C GLU A 24 15.22 1.84 7.43
N ALA A 25 14.19 1.23 6.87
CA ALA A 25 14.01 1.11 5.43
C ALA A 25 13.41 2.36 4.78
N ASN A 26 13.91 2.68 3.60
CA ASN A 26 13.30 3.61 2.66
C ASN A 26 12.52 2.84 1.59
N THR A 27 11.33 3.31 1.23
CA THR A 27 10.52 2.66 0.17
C THR A 27 10.44 3.54 -1.08
N VAL A 28 10.49 2.90 -2.24
CA VAL A 28 10.24 3.54 -3.53
C VAL A 28 8.84 3.15 -3.99
N ARG A 29 7.99 4.15 -4.22
CA ARG A 29 6.65 3.95 -4.81
C ARG A 29 6.56 4.47 -6.23
N ILE A 30 5.72 3.84 -7.03
CA ILE A 30 5.33 4.31 -8.36
C ILE A 30 3.81 4.38 -8.48
N LYS A 31 3.31 5.31 -9.31
CA LYS A 31 1.90 5.30 -9.72
C LYS A 31 1.69 4.22 -10.76
N VAL A 32 0.66 3.41 -10.59
CA VAL A 32 0.23 2.38 -11.54
C VAL A 32 -1.29 2.49 -11.75
N PRO A 33 -1.82 2.04 -12.90
CA PRO A 33 -3.26 1.90 -13.08
C PRO A 33 -3.83 1.01 -11.96
N PRO A 34 -4.88 1.44 -11.25
CA PRO A 34 -5.49 0.65 -10.16
C PRO A 34 -5.88 -0.78 -10.57
N GLU A 35 -6.26 -0.97 -11.82
CA GLU A 35 -6.69 -2.23 -12.43
C GLU A 35 -5.53 -3.22 -12.63
N SER A 36 -4.29 -2.73 -12.55
CA SER A 36 -3.08 -3.57 -12.59
C SER A 36 -2.65 -4.08 -11.21
N LEU A 37 -3.26 -3.55 -10.13
CA LEU A 37 -2.98 -3.98 -8.77
C LEU A 37 -3.58 -5.35 -8.51
N GLN A 38 -2.81 -6.20 -7.85
CA GLN A 38 -3.19 -7.59 -7.57
C GLN A 38 -2.93 -7.98 -6.12
N VAL A 39 -3.54 -9.09 -5.69
CA VAL A 39 -3.26 -9.70 -4.39
C VAL A 39 -1.75 -9.95 -4.27
N GLY A 40 -1.18 -9.57 -3.13
CA GLY A 40 0.26 -9.66 -2.86
C GLY A 40 1.01 -8.35 -3.08
N ASP A 41 0.47 -7.40 -3.83
CA ASP A 41 1.10 -6.08 -4.00
C ASP A 41 1.11 -5.31 -2.68
N ILE A 42 2.20 -4.61 -2.40
CA ILE A 42 2.29 -3.65 -1.30
C ILE A 42 2.01 -2.27 -1.88
N ILE A 43 1.06 -1.55 -1.31
CA ILE A 43 0.68 -0.22 -1.78
C ILE A 43 0.66 0.77 -0.61
N SER A 44 0.90 2.04 -0.92
CA SER A 44 0.57 3.14 -0.02
C SER A 44 -0.82 3.68 -0.36
N TYR A 45 -1.63 3.95 0.65
CA TYR A 45 -2.96 4.52 0.50
C TYR A 45 -3.28 5.54 1.60
N ARG A 46 -4.22 6.44 1.31
CA ARG A 46 -4.68 7.46 2.26
C ARG A 46 -5.92 7.00 3.02
N ARG A 47 -5.88 7.11 4.34
CA ARG A 47 -7.03 6.91 5.23
C ARG A 47 -7.10 8.09 6.19
N ASN A 48 -8.16 8.89 6.08
CA ASN A 48 -8.23 10.20 6.74
C ASN A 48 -7.01 11.05 6.35
N ASP A 49 -6.28 11.58 7.32
CA ASP A 49 -5.06 12.36 7.11
C ASP A 49 -3.78 11.50 7.09
N ASP A 50 -3.89 10.19 7.34
CA ASP A 50 -2.76 9.27 7.43
C ASP A 50 -2.43 8.60 6.10
N ILE A 51 -1.15 8.32 5.88
CA ILE A 51 -0.64 7.46 4.80
C ILE A 51 -0.24 6.12 5.41
N ILE A 52 -0.83 5.05 4.90
CA ILE A 52 -0.62 3.68 5.37
C ILE A 52 0.01 2.87 4.24
N ILE A 53 1.02 2.04 4.53
CA ILE A 53 1.55 1.03 3.62
C ILE A 53 1.17 -0.34 4.12
N HIS A 54 0.42 -1.09 3.33
CA HIS A 54 0.06 -2.48 3.64
C HIS A 54 -0.05 -3.32 2.36
N ARG A 55 -0.18 -4.64 2.53
CA ARG A 55 -0.31 -5.60 1.43
C ARG A 55 -1.77 -5.82 1.06
N ILE A 56 -2.05 -5.86 -0.24
CA ILE A 56 -3.35 -6.28 -0.77
C ILE A 56 -3.54 -7.76 -0.50
N VAL A 57 -4.60 -8.10 0.24
CA VAL A 57 -4.99 -9.50 0.53
C VAL A 57 -6.25 -9.92 -0.21
N HIS A 58 -7.02 -8.98 -0.77
CA HIS A 58 -8.19 -9.25 -1.61
C HIS A 58 -8.40 -8.14 -2.65
N VAL A 59 -8.83 -8.51 -3.85
CA VAL A 59 -9.18 -7.60 -4.95
C VAL A 59 -10.52 -8.05 -5.51
N ASP A 60 -11.49 -7.13 -5.57
CA ASP A 60 -12.84 -7.46 -6.00
C ASP A 60 -13.65 -6.21 -6.39
N HIS A 61 -14.88 -6.38 -6.84
CA HIS A 61 -15.78 -5.31 -7.27
C HIS A 61 -17.09 -5.35 -6.48
N ASP A 62 -17.65 -4.18 -6.22
CA ASP A 62 -19.03 -4.02 -5.75
C ASP A 62 -19.76 -2.95 -6.57
N GLU A 63 -20.94 -2.52 -6.12
CA GLU A 63 -21.75 -1.50 -6.80
C GLU A 63 -21.02 -0.16 -6.99
N GLN A 64 -19.99 0.12 -6.20
CA GLN A 64 -19.16 1.33 -6.30
C GLN A 64 -17.88 1.10 -7.11
N GLY A 65 -17.71 -0.09 -7.68
CA GLY A 65 -16.56 -0.48 -8.52
C GLY A 65 -15.47 -1.23 -7.76
N LEU A 66 -14.25 -1.15 -8.30
CA LEU A 66 -13.06 -1.84 -7.78
C LEU A 66 -12.78 -1.45 -6.32
N TYR A 67 -12.40 -2.43 -5.52
CA TYR A 67 -11.86 -2.22 -4.19
C TYR A 67 -10.77 -3.22 -3.81
N PHE A 68 -10.02 -2.82 -2.78
CA PHE A 68 -8.96 -3.61 -2.19
C PHE A 68 -9.24 -3.81 -0.70
N ILE A 69 -8.91 -4.99 -0.20
CA ILE A 69 -8.73 -5.22 1.25
C ILE A 69 -7.24 -5.31 1.50
N LEU A 70 -6.76 -4.51 2.44
CA LEU A 70 -5.36 -4.44 2.82
C LEU A 70 -5.13 -4.99 4.22
N LYS A 71 -3.89 -5.37 4.48
CA LYS A 71 -3.45 -5.87 5.77
C LYS A 71 -1.95 -5.64 5.92
N GLY A 72 -1.53 -5.17 7.10
CA GLY A 72 -0.13 -5.20 7.48
C GLY A 72 0.35 -6.64 7.63
N ASP A 73 1.52 -6.96 7.10
CA ASP A 73 2.04 -8.33 7.10
C ASP A 73 2.13 -8.92 8.53
N ASN A 74 2.42 -8.08 9.54
CA ASN A 74 2.45 -8.43 10.95
C ASN A 74 1.13 -8.24 11.71
N ASN A 75 0.11 -7.65 11.09
CA ASN A 75 -1.16 -7.41 11.78
C ASN A 75 -1.98 -8.72 11.91
N PRO A 76 -2.80 -8.92 12.96
CA PRO A 76 -3.64 -10.11 13.07
C PRO A 76 -4.89 -10.05 12.18
N THR A 77 -5.32 -8.86 11.80
CA THR A 77 -6.55 -8.61 11.04
C THR A 77 -6.30 -7.64 9.89
N SER A 78 -7.17 -7.68 8.89
CA SER A 78 -7.20 -6.69 7.80
C SER A 78 -7.51 -5.29 8.30
N ASP A 79 -7.14 -4.32 7.48
CA ASP A 79 -7.52 -2.93 7.68
C ASP A 79 -9.04 -2.76 7.61
N PRO A 80 -9.60 -1.83 8.40
CA PRO A 80 -11.02 -1.56 8.36
C PRO A 80 -11.46 -0.98 7.01
N GLY A 81 -12.49 -1.59 6.44
CA GLY A 81 -13.18 -1.10 5.26
C GLY A 81 -12.56 -1.51 3.92
N LYS A 82 -13.18 -1.00 2.85
CA LYS A 82 -12.75 -1.21 1.47
C LYS A 82 -11.94 -0.01 1.02
N VAL A 83 -10.74 -0.23 0.49
CA VAL A 83 -9.91 0.83 -0.06
C VAL A 83 -10.20 0.98 -1.54
N ARG A 84 -10.56 2.19 -1.95
CA ARG A 84 -10.92 2.52 -3.34
C ARG A 84 -9.70 3.02 -4.11
N PRO A 85 -9.70 2.89 -5.46
CA PRO A 85 -8.66 3.45 -6.32
C PRO A 85 -8.28 4.91 -6.01
N SER A 86 -9.26 5.75 -5.68
CA SER A 86 -9.04 7.16 -5.32
C SER A 86 -8.21 7.38 -4.05
N GLN A 87 -8.10 6.36 -3.20
CA GLN A 87 -7.30 6.39 -1.97
C GLN A 87 -5.88 5.88 -2.19
N VAL A 88 -5.61 5.17 -3.29
CA VAL A 88 -4.29 4.58 -3.56
C VAL A 88 -3.33 5.67 -4.03
N LEU A 89 -2.17 5.75 -3.39
CA LEU A 89 -1.11 6.71 -3.71
C LEU A 89 -0.05 6.10 -4.64
N GLY A 90 0.20 4.79 -4.54
CA GLY A 90 1.09 4.07 -5.43
C GLY A 90 1.47 2.68 -4.92
N LYS A 91 2.11 1.90 -5.79
CA LYS A 91 2.66 0.57 -5.49
C LYS A 91 4.11 0.70 -5.05
N ILE A 92 4.47 0.00 -3.97
CA ILE A 92 5.85 -0.11 -3.51
C ILE A 92 6.60 -1.11 -4.40
N VAL A 93 7.74 -0.70 -4.96
CA VAL A 93 8.54 -1.50 -5.90
C VAL A 93 9.96 -1.77 -5.42
N ALA A 94 10.44 -1.03 -4.42
CA ALA A 94 11.72 -1.28 -3.80
C ALA A 94 11.70 -0.89 -2.32
N ILE A 95 12.50 -1.61 -1.55
CA ILE A 95 12.80 -1.37 -0.13
C ILE A 95 14.32 -1.29 -0.06
N LEU A 96 14.84 -0.21 0.52
CA LEU A 96 16.26 0.13 0.57
C LEU A 96 16.68 0.32 2.02
N TYR A 97 17.80 -0.29 2.40
CA TYR A 97 18.45 -0.16 3.70
C TYR A 97 19.74 0.65 3.56
#